data_AF-A0A0D2IQ22-F1
#
_entry.id   AF-A0A0D2IQ22-F1
#
_cell.length_a   1.000
_cell.length_b   1.000
_cell.length_c   1.000
_cell.angle_alpha   90.00
_cell.angle_beta   90.00
_cell.angle_gamma   90.00
#
_symmetry.space_group_name_H-M   'P 1'
#
loop_
_entity.id
_entity.type
_entity.pdbx_description
1 polymer ?
#
loop_
_entity_poly.entity_id
_entity_poly.type
_entity_poly.pdbx_seq_one_letter_code
_entity_poly.pdbx_strand_id
1 'polypeptide(L)'
;MTGKLSPTGGIVNRYTHLKLGLYSQHSGEAALDIVRDKYSSTSQDYQYWRQQLGRYGLSGDAQTALMGTLFEGQRSRVVFALLAIDGPNMLLLAEPPAVEYSHD
;
A
#
# COMPACT_ATOMS: atom_id res chain seq x y z
N MET A 1 17.21 -18.86 5.12
CA MET A 1 16.58 -20.17 4.84
C MET A 1 15.16 -20.08 5.38
N THR A 2 14.06 -20.25 4.64
CA THR A 2 13.71 -21.25 3.63
C THR A 2 12.62 -20.71 2.68
N GLY A 3 12.98 -20.40 1.44
CA GLY A 3 12.05 -20.24 0.32
C GLY A 3 11.70 -21.59 -0.32
N LYS A 4 11.28 -22.57 0.50
CA LYS A 4 11.15 -23.99 0.10
C LYS A 4 9.72 -24.55 0.20
N LEU A 5 8.71 -23.72 -0.05
CA LEU A 5 7.37 -24.21 -0.35
C LEU A 5 6.84 -23.41 -1.54
N SER A 6 6.93 -24.00 -2.72
CA SER A 6 6.22 -23.49 -3.90
C SER A 6 4.72 -23.60 -3.59
N PRO A 7 3.95 -22.50 -3.72
CA PRO A 7 2.52 -22.56 -3.46
C PRO A 7 1.89 -23.59 -4.41
N THR A 8 1.21 -24.59 -3.86
CA THR A 8 0.48 -25.62 -4.64
C THR A 8 -0.68 -25.01 -5.44
N GLY A 9 -1.03 -23.75 -5.15
CA GLY A 9 -1.89 -22.83 -5.88
C GLY A 9 -1.98 -21.49 -5.14
N GLY A 10 -2.14 -20.39 -5.87
CA GLY A 10 -2.22 -19.02 -5.32
C GLY A 10 -1.08 -18.10 -5.75
N ILE A 11 -1.33 -16.79 -5.74
CA ILE A 11 -0.34 -15.76 -6.11
C ILE A 11 0.38 -15.31 -4.84
N VAL A 12 1.70 -15.51 -4.79
CA VAL A 12 2.55 -14.97 -3.71
C VAL A 12 3.26 -13.74 -4.25
N ASN A 13 2.72 -12.55 -3.95
CA ASN A 13 3.37 -11.29 -4.26
C ASN A 13 4.10 -10.76 -3.03
N ARG A 14 5.38 -10.41 -3.21
CA ARG A 14 6.21 -9.75 -2.19
C ARG A 14 6.16 -8.25 -2.42
N TYR A 15 5.61 -7.50 -1.48
CA TYR A 15 5.21 -6.10 -1.68
C TYR A 15 6.21 -5.06 -1.19
N THR A 16 7.45 -5.46 -0.85
CA THR A 16 8.50 -4.52 -0.42
C THR A 16 8.83 -3.49 -1.51
N HIS A 17 8.83 -3.93 -2.78
CA HIS A 17 9.02 -3.05 -3.93
C HIS A 17 7.77 -2.21 -4.25
N LEU A 18 6.57 -2.67 -3.88
CA LEU A 18 5.33 -1.91 -4.06
C LEU A 18 5.32 -0.68 -3.16
N LYS A 19 5.78 -0.77 -1.91
CA LYS A 19 5.91 0.39 -1.01
C LYS A 19 6.79 1.47 -1.64
N LEU A 20 8.01 1.12 -2.03
CA LEU A 20 8.98 2.06 -2.62
C LEU A 20 8.51 2.60 -3.98
N GLY A 21 7.97 1.74 -4.84
CA GLY A 21 7.45 2.11 -6.15
C GLY A 21 6.28 3.07 -6.04
N LEU A 22 5.30 2.78 -5.17
CA LEU A 22 4.15 3.65 -4.94
C LEU A 22 4.58 5.02 -4.41
N TYR A 23 5.52 5.06 -3.45
CA TYR A 23 5.99 6.32 -2.88
C TYR A 23 6.77 7.16 -3.89
N SER A 24 7.62 6.55 -4.71
CA SER A 24 8.42 7.26 -5.71
C SER A 24 7.57 7.73 -6.89
N GLN A 25 6.67 6.87 -7.38
CA GLN A 25 5.89 7.11 -8.59
C GLN A 25 4.73 8.08 -8.36
N HIS A 26 4.11 8.04 -7.18
CA HIS A 26 2.91 8.82 -6.87
C HIS A 26 3.11 9.85 -5.75
N SER A 27 4.37 10.26 -5.50
CA SER A 27 4.68 11.23 -4.43
C SER A 27 3.89 12.54 -4.53
N GLY A 28 3.55 12.97 -5.74
CA GLY A 28 2.78 14.18 -6.03
C GLY A 28 1.26 14.00 -6.13
N GLU A 29 0.73 12.81 -5.82
CA GLU A 29 -0.70 12.50 -5.92
C GLU A 29 -1.28 12.17 -4.53
N ALA A 30 -2.57 12.41 -4.35
CA ALA A 30 -3.26 12.03 -3.12
C ALA A 30 -3.62 10.54 -3.13
N ALA A 31 -3.64 9.91 -1.94
CA ALA A 31 -4.00 8.50 -1.80
C ALA A 31 -5.37 8.17 -2.42
N LEU A 32 -6.32 9.10 -2.32
CA LEU A 32 -7.65 8.96 -2.90
C LEU A 32 -7.64 8.88 -4.44
N ASP A 33 -6.82 9.71 -5.09
CA ASP A 33 -6.71 9.75 -6.55
C ASP A 33 -6.02 8.47 -7.06
N ILE A 34 -4.95 8.05 -6.39
CA ILE A 34 -4.22 6.82 -6.72
C ILE A 34 -5.15 5.60 -6.72
N VAL A 35 -5.95 5.44 -5.66
CA VAL A 35 -6.87 4.30 -5.53
C VAL A 35 -7.94 4.37 -6.60
N ARG A 36 -8.54 5.55 -6.82
CA ARG A 36 -9.58 5.72 -7.83
C ARG A 36 -9.07 5.41 -9.23
N ASP A 37 -7.88 5.90 -9.58
CA ASP A 37 -7.33 5.73 -10.92
C ASP A 37 -6.90 4.27 -11.16
N LYS A 38 -6.25 3.64 -10.15
CA LYS A 38 -5.85 2.24 -10.21
C LYS A 38 -7.04 1.28 -10.29
N TYR A 39 -8.15 1.58 -9.59
CA TYR A 39 -9.35 0.73 -9.53
C TYR A 39 -10.55 1.38 -10.21
N SER A 40 -10.32 2.17 -11.25
CA SER A 40 -11.37 2.90 -11.98
C SER A 40 -12.46 2.00 -12.57
N SER A 41 -12.16 0.72 -12.79
CA SER A 41 -13.13 -0.32 -13.20
C SER A 41 -14.09 -0.76 -12.10
N THR A 42 -13.74 -0.55 -10.82
CA THR A 42 -14.57 -0.93 -9.66
C THR A 42 -15.54 0.18 -9.29
N SER A 43 -15.06 1.42 -9.24
CA SER A 43 -15.88 2.60 -8.96
C SER A 43 -15.15 3.87 -9.38
N GLN A 44 -15.88 4.87 -9.86
CA GLN A 44 -15.38 6.23 -10.07
C GLN A 44 -15.82 7.21 -8.99
N ASP A 45 -16.64 6.77 -8.04
CA ASP A 45 -17.14 7.62 -6.98
C ASP A 45 -16.08 7.85 -5.90
N TYR A 46 -15.77 9.13 -5.65
CA TYR A 46 -14.87 9.54 -4.58
C TYR A 46 -15.37 9.18 -3.18
N GLN A 47 -16.68 9.23 -2.94
CA GLN A 47 -17.22 8.89 -1.62
C GLN A 47 -17.03 7.41 -1.31
N TYR A 48 -17.24 6.54 -2.30
CA TYR A 48 -16.93 5.13 -2.20
C TYR A 48 -15.47 4.89 -1.79
N TRP A 49 -14.50 5.48 -2.50
CA TRP A 49 -13.08 5.30 -2.20
C TRP A 49 -12.65 5.91 -0.86
N ARG A 50 -13.25 7.05 -0.48
CA ARG A 50 -13.07 7.67 0.83
C ARG A 50 -13.52 6.76 1.96
N GLN A 51 -14.64 6.07 1.78
CA GLN A 51 -15.13 5.08 2.74
C GLN A 51 -14.22 3.85 2.80
N GLN A 52 -13.74 3.33 1.66
CA GLN A 52 -12.80 2.21 1.62
C GLN A 52 -11.50 2.55 2.34
N LEU A 53 -10.88 3.69 2.02
CA LEU A 53 -9.65 4.15 2.69
C LEU A 53 -9.87 4.38 4.19
N GLY A 54 -11.04 4.93 4.56
CA GLY A 54 -11.43 5.12 5.96
C GLY A 54 -11.51 3.79 6.73
N ARG A 55 -12.01 2.72 6.09
CA ARG A 55 -12.08 1.37 6.69
C ARG A 55 -10.71 0.80 7.04
N TYR A 56 -9.65 1.21 6.33
CA TYR A 56 -8.26 0.82 6.60
C TYR A 56 -7.53 1.80 7.54
N GLY A 57 -8.26 2.75 8.14
CA GLY A 57 -7.73 3.67 9.14
C GLY A 57 -6.95 4.85 8.56
N LEU A 58 -7.20 5.23 7.31
CA LEU A 58 -6.78 6.53 6.78
C LEU A 58 -7.79 7.62 7.16
N SER A 59 -7.33 8.64 7.89
CA SER A 59 -8.12 9.84 8.17
C SER A 59 -8.42 10.61 6.88
N GLY A 60 -9.54 11.35 6.86
CA GLY A 60 -9.96 12.12 5.68
C GLY A 60 -8.86 13.05 5.14
N ASP A 61 -8.16 13.75 6.03
CA ASP A 61 -7.07 14.66 5.65
C ASP A 61 -5.89 13.91 5.00
N ALA A 62 -5.57 12.71 5.50
CA ALA A 62 -4.52 11.87 4.93
C ALA A 62 -4.90 11.26 3.57
N GLN A 63 -6.20 11.15 3.28
CA GLN A 63 -6.66 10.64 1.98
C GLN A 63 -6.47 11.68 0.86
N THR A 64 -6.61 12.97 1.20
CA THR A 64 -6.47 14.09 0.26
C THR A 64 -5.07 14.71 0.26
N ALA A 65 -4.26 14.41 1.27
CA ALA A 65 -2.86 14.83 1.31
C ALA A 65 -2.01 14.08 0.28
N LEU A 66 -1.02 14.77 -0.26
CA LEU A 66 -0.05 14.19 -1.20
C LEU A 66 0.76 13.09 -0.51
N MET A 67 1.03 12.00 -1.22
CA MET A 67 1.80 10.87 -0.67
C MET A 67 3.16 11.30 -0.12
N GLY A 68 3.81 12.29 -0.73
CA GLY A 68 5.09 12.84 -0.29
C GLY A 68 5.03 13.59 1.05
N THR A 69 3.87 14.05 1.49
CA THR A 69 3.70 14.79 2.76
C THR A 69 3.21 13.93 3.92
N LEU A 70 2.83 12.68 3.65
CA LEU A 70 2.32 11.74 4.65
C LEU A 70 3.43 11.19 5.56
N PHE A 71 3.10 11.01 6.84
CA PHE A 71 3.98 10.28 7.77
C PHE A 71 4.16 8.83 7.32
N GLU A 72 5.29 8.21 7.67
CA GLU A 72 5.61 6.84 7.27
C GLU A 72 4.53 5.82 7.67
N GLY A 73 3.92 6.01 8.86
CA GLY A 73 2.78 5.21 9.31
C GLY A 73 1.53 5.39 8.44
N GLN A 74 1.25 6.61 7.95
CA GLN A 74 0.14 6.88 7.04
C GLN A 74 0.41 6.28 5.66
N ARG A 75 1.62 6.46 5.13
CA ARG A 75 2.09 5.86 3.89
C ARG A 75 2.00 4.33 3.91
N SER A 76 2.32 3.71 5.05
CA SER A 76 2.17 2.27 5.23
C SER A 76 0.70 1.83 5.18
N ARG A 77 -0.22 2.63 5.75
CA ARG A 77 -1.67 2.36 5.67
C ARG A 77 -2.21 2.50 4.26
N VAL A 78 -1.72 3.44 3.45
CA VAL A 78 -2.13 3.57 2.03
C VAL A 78 -1.76 2.31 1.27
N VAL A 79 -0.51 1.85 1.41
CA VAL A 79 -0.07 0.61 0.76
C VAL A 79 -0.90 -0.56 1.26
N PHE A 80 -1.15 -0.65 2.57
CA PHE A 80 -2.00 -1.71 3.11
C PHE A 80 -3.42 -1.69 2.54
N ALA A 81 -4.03 -0.52 2.39
CA ALA A 81 -5.35 -0.38 1.79
C ALA A 81 -5.36 -0.87 0.33
N LEU A 82 -4.36 -0.49 -0.48
CA LEU A 82 -4.22 -0.97 -1.86
C LEU A 82 -4.08 -2.50 -1.91
N LEU A 83 -3.30 -3.07 -1.01
CA LEU A 83 -3.13 -4.52 -0.91
C LEU A 83 -4.42 -5.23 -0.51
N ALA A 84 -5.16 -4.66 0.43
CA ALA A 84 -6.42 -5.23 0.87
C ALA A 84 -7.50 -5.15 -0.22
N ILE A 85 -7.50 -4.09 -1.04
CA ILE A 85 -8.38 -3.94 -2.20
C ILE A 85 -8.02 -4.94 -3.31
N ASP A 86 -6.73 -5.23 -3.53
CA ASP A 86 -6.26 -6.26 -4.47
C ASP A 86 -6.73 -7.68 -4.08
N GLY A 87 -7.21 -7.89 -2.84
CA GLY A 87 -7.80 -9.14 -2.38
C GLY A 87 -6.89 -10.38 -2.47
N PRO A 88 -5.62 -10.33 -2.03
CA PRO A 88 -4.73 -11.49 -2.11
C PRO A 88 -5.19 -12.61 -1.15
N ASN A 89 -5.07 -13.87 -1.59
CA ASN A 89 -5.38 -15.04 -0.77
C ASN A 89 -4.46 -15.17 0.47
N MET A 90 -3.27 -14.59 0.42
CA MET A 90 -2.33 -14.53 1.55
C MET A 90 -1.53 -13.23 1.51
N LEU A 91 -1.38 -12.60 2.68
CA LEU A 91 -0.65 -11.34 2.85
C LEU A 91 0.51 -11.58 3.83
N LEU A 92 1.73 -11.61 3.31
CA LEU A 92 2.96 -11.74 4.11
C LEU A 92 3.58 -10.35 4.29
N LEU A 93 3.37 -9.76 5.46
CA LEU A 93 3.97 -8.48 5.84
C LEU A 93 5.32 -8.75 6.52
N ALA A 94 6.41 -8.62 5.77
CA ALA A 94 7.74 -8.56 6.36
C ALA A 94 8.06 -7.09 6.68
N GLU A 95 8.41 -6.82 7.93
CA GLU A 95 9.12 -5.58 8.26
C GLU A 95 10.49 -5.62 7.56
N PRO A 96 10.94 -4.54 6.89
CA PRO A 96 12.31 -4.52 6.38
C PRO A 96 13.27 -4.81 7.54
N PRO A 97 14.31 -5.63 7.35
CA PRO A 97 15.33 -5.79 8.37
C PRO A 97 15.90 -4.40 8.68
N ALA A 98 15.95 -4.04 9.96
CA ALA A 98 16.64 -2.84 10.40
C ALA A 98 18.04 -2.87 9.79
N VAL A 99 18.33 -1.93 8.88
CA VAL A 99 19.67 -1.79 8.33
C VAL A 99 20.48 -1.16 9.44
N GLU A 100 21.17 -2.00 10.21
CA GLU A 100 22.17 -1.57 11.18
C GLU A 100 23.30 -0.93 10.37
N TYR A 101 23.33 0.41 10.34
CA TYR A 101 24.48 1.14 9.82
C TYR A 101 25.64 0.93 10.80
N SER A 102 26.46 -0.07 10.52
CA SER A 102 27.81 -0.18 11.07
C SER A 102 28.62 0.99 10.51
N HIS A 103 28.85 2.01 11.34
CA HIS A 103 29.92 2.97 11.10
C HIS A 103 31.21 2.29 11.56
N ASP A 104 32.06 1.94 10.58
CA ASP A 104 33.51 1.88 10.76
C ASP A 104 34.08 3.31 10.66
#